data_AF-A0A0S4LCN5-F1
#
_entry.id   AF-A0A0S4LCN5-F1
#
_cell.length_a   1.000
_cell.length_b   1.000
_cell.length_c   1.000
_cell.angle_alpha   90.00
_cell.angle_beta   90.00
_cell.angle_gamma   90.00
#
_symmetry.space_group_name_H-M   'P 1'
#
loop_
_entity.id
_entity.type
_entity.pdbx_description
1 polymer ?
#
loop_
_entity_poly.entity_id
_entity_poly.type
_entity_poly.pdbx_seq_one_letter_code
_entity_poly.pdbx_strand_id
1 'polypeptide(L)'
;MDITRRLVENDLGLCNGLGQEALTPWLHGLIQAAAGRTIKDKPLTFGDLRKADGSDDSTPHSIDLQMFSTNLSHGRPYIFPLEEKEELFFMEQEMIRCLPEEVVLWMIEKSPSDREIKSKKGLLALPPPNDFPVLLATRMSLSFPFLLTAIPLHCIVPGSAVKQPRRCWFSDGGISSNFPIHLFDDLLPRWPTFGLTLEPKVDGQPDVFIAKTYNEGYEERWNYLSDEVAQKKDAGTLGWFMGAIVGSMQNWNDNSLTRMPGVRDRVARVRLNKTEGGLNLNMDEHDIKAVAARGKNAIRQLLQKFSSVQNGSSVTGWDEHRFVRLHVLLKMLAARAPGVVSAVGLNSKSNIYATDFCKLLNDLKISMKQECPPGYTSQITSQNCADLVIFVQKLAQLAQEMEHLEKSIPFTPIPIPELRVRPPL
;
A
#
# COMPACT_ATOMS: atom_id res chain seq x y z
N MET A 1 -8.59 37.40 -11.44
CA MET A 1 -7.28 36.78 -11.15
C MET A 1 -7.28 35.42 -11.81
N ASP A 2 -6.36 35.18 -12.75
CA ASP A 2 -6.25 33.88 -13.43
C ASP A 2 -5.53 32.88 -12.50
N ILE A 3 -6.33 32.21 -11.67
CA ILE A 3 -5.87 31.22 -10.69
C ILE A 3 -5.19 30.04 -11.42
N THR A 4 -5.66 29.71 -12.63
CA THR A 4 -5.15 28.59 -13.43
C THR A 4 -3.70 28.81 -13.82
N ARG A 5 -3.35 30.01 -14.30
CA ARG A 5 -1.96 30.34 -14.67
C ARG A 5 -1.01 30.27 -13.47
N ARG A 6 -1.42 30.81 -12.32
CA ARG A 6 -0.60 30.79 -11.09
C ARG A 6 -0.42 29.38 -10.51
N LEU A 7 -1.43 28.52 -10.62
CA LEU A 7 -1.32 27.11 -10.23
C LEU A 7 -0.31 26.38 -11.10
N VAL A 8 -0.34 26.57 -12.43
CA VAL A 8 0.63 25.95 -13.35
C VAL A 8 2.05 26.45 -13.06
N GLU A 9 2.23 27.75 -12.81
CA GLU A 9 3.53 28.35 -12.45
C GLU A 9 4.08 27.84 -11.11
N ASN A 10 3.22 27.38 -10.19
CA ASN A 10 3.59 26.79 -8.91
C ASN A 10 3.39 25.27 -8.87
N ASP A 11 3.56 24.61 -10.01
CA ASP A 11 3.58 23.15 -10.12
C ASP A 11 2.33 22.47 -9.56
N LEU A 12 1.18 23.08 -9.89
CA LEU A 12 -0.18 22.67 -9.54
C LEU A 12 -0.48 22.72 -8.03
N GLY A 13 0.22 23.56 -7.27
CA GLY A 13 -0.06 23.84 -5.85
C GLY A 13 -0.35 25.31 -5.57
N LEU A 14 -1.11 25.60 -4.51
CA LEU A 14 -1.30 26.97 -3.99
C LEU A 14 -0.10 27.44 -3.16
N CYS A 15 0.62 26.53 -2.51
CA CYS A 15 1.85 26.81 -1.77
C CYS A 15 2.87 25.68 -1.89
N ASN A 16 4.16 25.99 -1.79
CA ASN A 16 5.23 24.99 -1.85
C ASN A 16 5.54 24.31 -0.50
N GLY A 17 4.92 24.79 0.58
CA GLY A 17 5.13 24.27 1.94
C GLY A 17 6.45 24.71 2.58
N LEU A 18 7.17 25.67 2.00
CA LEU A 18 8.37 26.29 2.58
C LEU A 18 8.09 27.71 3.06
N GLY A 19 8.82 28.16 4.08
CA GLY A 19 8.65 29.46 4.74
C GLY A 19 8.77 29.36 6.25
N GLN A 20 8.60 30.49 6.93
CA GLN A 20 8.56 30.53 8.39
C GLN A 20 7.26 29.88 8.90
N GLU A 21 7.36 28.93 9.83
CA GLU A 21 6.24 28.12 10.34
C GLU A 21 5.48 27.32 9.25
N ALA A 22 6.13 27.08 8.11
CA ALA A 22 5.52 26.32 7.04
C ALA A 22 5.52 24.81 7.31
N LEU A 23 4.66 24.09 6.58
CA LEU A 23 4.42 22.66 6.75
C LEU A 23 5.71 21.82 6.65
N THR A 24 6.54 22.01 5.62
CA THR A 24 7.68 21.12 5.39
C THR A 24 8.78 21.27 6.45
N PRO A 25 9.23 22.48 6.84
CA PRO A 25 10.19 22.63 7.94
C PRO A 25 9.65 22.14 9.29
N TRP A 26 8.36 22.39 9.58
CA TRP A 26 7.71 21.87 10.77
C TRP A 26 7.68 20.34 10.79
N LEU A 27 7.29 19.71 9.67
CA LEU A 27 7.32 18.25 9.50
C LEU A 27 8.73 17.69 9.66
N HIS A 28 9.75 18.35 9.09
CA HIS A 28 11.14 17.93 9.24
C HIS A 28 11.55 17.92 10.71
N GLY A 29 11.29 19.02 11.43
CA GLY A 29 11.55 19.13 12.86
C GLY A 29 10.83 18.06 13.68
N LEU A 30 9.55 17.78 13.38
CA LEU A 30 8.76 16.76 14.07
C LEU A 30 9.32 15.34 13.83
N ILE A 31 9.67 15.00 12.58
CA ILE A 31 10.25 13.70 12.22
C ILE A 31 11.61 13.51 12.90
N GLN A 32 12.48 14.52 12.88
CA GLN A 32 13.77 14.47 13.56
C GLN A 32 13.59 14.29 15.06
N ALA A 33 12.72 15.10 15.69
CA ALA A 33 12.47 15.05 17.12
C ALA A 33 11.89 13.70 17.57
N ALA A 34 11.01 13.09 16.77
CA ALA A 34 10.47 11.76 17.03
C ALA A 34 11.56 10.67 17.04
N ALA A 35 12.65 10.86 16.27
CA ALA A 35 13.82 9.99 16.27
C ALA A 35 14.92 10.43 17.26
N GLY A 36 14.63 11.38 18.16
CA GLY A 36 15.60 11.91 19.13
C GLY A 36 16.71 12.75 18.52
N ARG A 37 16.49 13.31 17.31
CA ARG A 37 17.46 14.14 16.57
C ARG A 37 17.06 15.61 16.57
N THR A 38 18.03 16.47 16.32
CA THR A 38 17.84 17.89 16.04
C THR A 38 17.72 18.14 14.53
N ILE A 39 17.26 19.34 14.15
CA ILE A 39 17.25 19.79 12.74
C ILE A 39 18.64 19.98 12.13
N LYS A 40 19.70 19.99 12.96
CA LYS A 40 21.10 20.12 12.49
C LYS A 40 21.75 18.77 12.19
N ASP A 41 21.15 17.68 12.69
CA ASP A 41 21.64 16.33 12.43
C ASP A 41 21.26 15.88 11.02
N LYS A 42 21.91 14.80 10.54
CA LYS A 42 21.54 14.21 9.26
C LYS A 42 20.04 13.86 9.22
N PRO A 43 19.38 14.01 8.05
CA PRO A 43 17.97 13.62 7.90
C PRO A 43 17.74 12.17 8.30
N LEU A 44 16.62 11.88 8.97
CA LEU A 44 16.17 10.53 9.25
C LEU A 44 15.87 9.80 7.93
N THR A 45 16.50 8.64 7.74
CA THR A 45 16.30 7.81 6.55
C THR A 45 15.57 6.51 6.87
N PHE A 46 15.02 5.86 5.84
CA PHE A 46 14.44 4.52 6.00
C PHE A 46 15.47 3.48 6.48
N GLY A 47 16.73 3.61 6.08
CA GLY A 47 17.81 2.72 6.56
C GLY A 47 18.11 2.89 8.05
N ASP A 48 17.96 4.09 8.61
CA ASP A 48 18.09 4.31 10.04
C ASP A 48 16.98 3.59 10.82
N LEU A 49 15.74 3.57 10.30
CA LEU A 49 14.59 2.86 10.90
C LEU A 49 14.76 1.34 10.85
N ARG A 50 15.23 0.80 9.71
CA ARG A 50 15.47 -0.64 9.54
C ARG A 50 16.53 -1.17 10.51
N LYS A 51 17.52 -0.35 10.85
CA LYS A 51 18.64 -0.68 11.74
C LYS A 51 18.42 -0.24 13.19
N ALA A 52 17.23 0.26 13.53
CA ALA A 52 16.93 0.70 14.88
C ALA A 52 17.01 -0.48 15.86
N ASP A 53 17.51 -0.24 17.07
CA ASP A 53 17.54 -1.26 18.11
C ASP A 53 16.12 -1.68 18.51
N GLY A 54 15.91 -2.97 18.80
CA GLY A 54 14.64 -3.48 19.33
C GLY A 54 13.93 -4.54 18.49
N SER A 55 14.49 -4.95 17.34
CA SER A 55 13.99 -6.10 16.59
C SER A 55 14.43 -7.42 17.22
N ASP A 56 13.56 -8.43 17.17
CA ASP A 56 14.04 -9.80 17.27
C ASP A 56 14.71 -10.23 15.96
N ASP A 57 15.59 -11.23 16.00
CA ASP A 57 16.27 -11.77 14.80
C ASP A 57 15.28 -12.46 13.81
N SER A 58 13.97 -12.38 14.06
CA SER A 58 12.92 -13.04 13.27
C SER A 58 12.43 -12.22 12.08
N THR A 59 12.88 -10.97 11.96
CA THR A 59 12.56 -10.05 10.87
C THR A 59 13.82 -9.38 10.33
N PRO A 60 13.88 -9.09 9.01
CA PRO A 60 15.06 -8.46 8.41
C PRO A 60 15.18 -6.96 8.74
N HIS A 61 14.12 -6.33 9.24
CA HIS A 61 14.02 -4.90 9.49
C HIS A 61 13.34 -4.65 10.84
N SER A 62 13.94 -3.76 11.65
CA SER A 62 13.37 -3.40 12.96
C SER A 62 12.11 -2.57 12.85
N ILE A 63 12.19 -1.44 12.13
CA ILE A 63 11.02 -0.66 11.76
C ILE A 63 10.98 -0.61 10.23
N ASP A 64 10.02 -1.32 9.64
CA ASP A 64 9.74 -1.26 8.20
C ASP A 64 8.64 -0.23 7.93
N LEU A 65 9.06 1.02 7.74
CA LEU A 65 8.17 2.09 7.33
C LEU A 65 7.91 1.98 5.83
N GLN A 66 6.64 1.96 5.44
CA GLN A 66 6.24 2.03 4.03
C GLN A 66 5.24 3.17 3.82
N MET A 67 5.40 3.93 2.73
CA MET A 67 4.54 5.06 2.40
C MET A 67 4.05 4.97 0.96
N PHE A 68 2.78 5.31 0.73
CA PHE A 68 2.19 5.37 -0.61
C PHE A 68 2.22 6.77 -1.20
N SER A 69 2.46 6.84 -2.51
CA SER A 69 2.17 8.00 -3.34
C SER A 69 1.60 7.53 -4.67
N THR A 70 0.91 8.41 -5.38
CA THR A 70 0.35 8.09 -6.70
C THR A 70 1.14 8.81 -7.78
N ASN A 71 1.76 8.06 -8.71
CA ASN A 71 2.38 8.67 -9.88
C ASN A 71 1.33 8.80 -10.99
N LEU A 72 0.85 10.02 -11.20
CA LEU A 72 -0.17 10.35 -12.20
C LEU A 72 0.35 10.15 -13.63
N SER A 73 1.66 10.29 -13.86
CA SER A 73 2.26 10.09 -15.18
C SER A 73 2.38 8.62 -15.58
N HIS A 74 2.62 7.73 -14.62
CA HIS A 74 2.61 6.28 -14.86
C HIS A 74 1.23 5.64 -14.65
N GLY A 75 0.28 6.36 -14.02
CA GLY A 75 -1.06 5.85 -13.73
C GLY A 75 -1.06 4.70 -12.71
N ARG A 76 -0.08 4.65 -11.81
CA ARG A 76 0.05 3.58 -10.79
C ARG A 76 0.54 4.10 -9.44
N PRO A 77 0.23 3.39 -8.34
CA PRO A 77 0.84 3.67 -7.03
C PRO A 77 2.36 3.46 -7.06
N TYR A 78 3.02 4.11 -6.11
CA TYR A 78 4.43 3.96 -5.78
C TYR A 78 4.55 3.77 -4.27
N ILE A 79 5.38 2.82 -3.87
CA ILE A 79 5.68 2.53 -2.46
C ILE A 79 7.09 3.04 -2.16
N PHE A 80 7.23 3.79 -1.07
CA PHE A 80 8.51 4.25 -0.55
C PHE A 80 8.91 3.45 0.69
N PRO A 81 10.18 3.05 0.81
CA PRO A 81 11.29 3.40 -0.09
C PRO A 81 11.20 2.61 -1.42
N LEU A 82 11.65 3.22 -2.52
CA LEU A 82 11.52 2.66 -3.87
C LEU A 82 12.23 1.31 -4.00
N GLU A 83 11.71 0.41 -4.82
CA GLU A 83 12.49 -0.76 -5.26
C GLU A 83 13.67 -0.31 -6.14
N GLU A 84 14.78 -1.06 -6.11
CA GLU A 84 16.02 -0.75 -6.83
C GLU A 84 15.86 -0.61 -8.36
N LYS A 85 14.73 -1.04 -8.92
CA LYS A 85 14.42 -1.01 -10.36
C LYS A 85 13.75 0.29 -10.81
N GLU A 86 13.29 1.14 -9.90
CA GLU A 86 12.59 2.38 -10.24
C GLU A 86 13.58 3.52 -10.51
N GLU A 87 13.73 3.91 -11.79
CA GLU A 87 14.62 4.99 -12.20
C GLU A 87 13.91 6.36 -12.12
N LEU A 88 13.99 6.99 -10.94
CA LEU A 88 13.50 8.34 -10.69
C LEU A 88 14.65 9.32 -10.43
N PHE A 89 14.53 10.52 -10.98
CA PHE A 89 15.53 11.58 -10.95
C PHE A 89 14.95 12.89 -10.43
N PHE A 90 15.81 13.75 -9.90
CA PHE A 90 15.48 15.08 -9.40
C PHE A 90 16.50 16.12 -9.87
N MET A 91 16.15 17.40 -9.81
CA MET A 91 17.10 18.50 -9.97
C MET A 91 17.23 19.26 -8.64
N GLU A 92 18.45 19.63 -8.27
CA GLU A 92 18.74 20.40 -7.06
C GLU A 92 17.91 21.70 -6.99
N GLN A 93 17.89 22.47 -8.08
CA GLN A 93 17.20 23.75 -8.16
C GLN A 93 15.68 23.63 -7.92
N GLU A 94 15.10 22.49 -8.26
CA GLU A 94 13.68 22.21 -8.04
C GLU A 94 13.42 21.73 -6.61
N MET A 95 14.30 20.89 -6.06
CA MET A 95 14.17 20.36 -4.68
C MET A 95 14.30 21.45 -3.62
N ILE A 96 15.20 22.44 -3.80
CA ILE A 96 15.38 23.57 -2.87
C ILE A 96 14.08 24.39 -2.73
N ARG A 97 13.18 24.34 -3.72
CA ARG A 97 11.87 25.04 -3.66
C ARG A 97 10.83 24.30 -2.82
N CYS A 98 11.05 23.04 -2.46
CA CYS A 98 10.05 22.19 -1.81
C CYS A 98 10.53 21.55 -0.49
N LEU A 99 11.85 21.47 -0.26
CA LEU A 99 12.48 20.78 0.86
C LEU A 99 13.48 21.68 1.59
N PRO A 100 13.75 21.42 2.88
CA PRO A 100 14.82 22.08 3.62
C PRO A 100 16.19 21.80 3.00
N GLU A 101 17.11 22.77 3.10
CA GLU A 101 18.42 22.74 2.45
C GLU A 101 19.24 21.51 2.85
N GLU A 102 19.25 21.18 4.14
CA GLU A 102 19.93 20.01 4.71
C GLU A 102 19.47 18.68 4.11
N VAL A 103 18.19 18.58 3.74
CA VAL A 103 17.63 17.39 3.10
C VAL A 103 18.05 17.32 1.64
N VAL A 104 18.08 18.46 0.93
CA VAL A 104 18.54 18.51 -0.46
C VAL A 104 20.02 18.17 -0.56
N LEU A 105 20.86 18.72 0.33
CA LEU A 105 22.28 18.41 0.39
C LEU A 105 22.53 16.92 0.63
N TRP A 106 21.78 16.32 1.56
CA TRP A 106 21.82 14.87 1.78
C TRP A 106 21.45 14.08 0.52
N MET A 107 20.38 14.47 -0.18
CA MET A 107 19.95 13.81 -1.41
C MET A 107 21.03 13.87 -2.51
N ILE A 108 21.73 15.00 -2.63
CA ILE A 108 22.82 15.16 -3.59
C ILE A 108 24.01 14.27 -3.22
N GLU A 109 24.39 14.26 -1.94
CA GLU A 109 25.49 13.44 -1.43
C GLU A 109 25.24 11.94 -1.64
N LYS A 110 24.02 11.48 -1.37
CA LYS A 110 23.62 10.07 -1.45
C LYS A 110 23.07 9.63 -2.81
N SER A 111 23.00 10.53 -3.79
CA SER A 111 22.61 10.17 -5.14
C SER A 111 23.64 9.21 -5.76
N PRO A 112 23.22 8.03 -6.26
CA PRO A 112 24.13 7.10 -6.90
C PRO A 112 24.78 7.78 -8.11
N SER A 113 26.10 7.85 -8.10
CA SER A 113 26.87 8.64 -9.06
C SER A 113 27.00 7.92 -10.39
N ASP A 114 25.98 8.00 -11.24
CA ASP A 114 26.16 7.68 -12.65
C ASP A 114 26.60 8.95 -13.40
N ARG A 115 27.89 8.99 -13.77
CA ARG A 115 28.56 10.18 -14.34
C ARG A 115 27.92 10.66 -15.64
N GLU A 116 27.23 9.79 -16.38
CA GLU A 116 26.63 10.14 -17.68
C GLU A 116 25.40 11.05 -17.54
N ILE A 117 24.52 10.81 -16.56
CA ILE A 117 23.27 11.60 -16.37
C ILE A 117 23.56 12.97 -15.72
N LYS A 118 24.55 13.02 -14.81
CA LYS A 118 25.06 14.28 -14.21
C LYS A 118 25.47 15.31 -15.27
N SER A 119 25.98 14.87 -16.44
CA SER A 119 26.75 15.73 -17.35
C SER A 119 25.95 16.57 -18.36
N LYS A 120 24.66 16.29 -18.62
CA LYS A 120 23.92 16.98 -19.71
C LYS A 120 22.75 17.87 -19.29
N LYS A 121 22.13 17.67 -18.11
CA LYS A 121 20.93 18.43 -17.67
C LYS A 121 20.83 18.73 -16.16
N GLY A 122 21.82 18.39 -15.34
CA GLY A 122 21.75 18.60 -13.88
C GLY A 122 20.77 17.68 -13.14
N LEU A 123 20.43 16.53 -13.74
CA LEU A 123 19.57 15.51 -13.14
C LEU A 123 20.40 14.55 -12.29
N LEU A 124 19.89 14.24 -11.10
CA LEU A 124 20.46 13.31 -10.14
C LEU A 124 19.47 12.18 -9.85
N ALA A 125 19.96 10.95 -9.74
CA ALA A 125 19.13 9.82 -9.33
C ALA A 125 18.74 9.96 -7.85
N LEU A 126 17.54 9.55 -7.46
CA LEU A 126 17.14 9.55 -6.05
C LEU A 126 18.08 8.70 -5.18
N PRO A 127 18.26 9.03 -3.88
CA PRO A 127 19.03 8.21 -2.98
C PRO A 127 18.53 6.76 -2.93
N PRO A 128 19.42 5.77 -2.73
CA PRO A 128 19.02 4.39 -2.58
C PRO A 128 18.13 4.18 -1.34
N PRO A 129 17.40 3.04 -1.24
CA PRO A 129 16.39 2.83 -0.19
C PRO A 129 16.86 3.08 1.24
N ASN A 130 18.10 2.73 1.56
CA ASN A 130 18.65 2.91 2.92
C ASN A 130 19.01 4.36 3.25
N ASP A 131 19.28 5.18 2.23
CA ASP A 131 19.63 6.60 2.39
C ASP A 131 18.47 7.53 2.01
N PHE A 132 17.31 6.97 1.65
CA PHE A 132 16.12 7.73 1.28
C PHE A 132 15.57 8.51 2.49
N PRO A 133 15.41 9.85 2.42
CA PRO A 133 14.89 10.63 3.53
C PRO A 133 13.40 10.34 3.81
N VAL A 134 13.04 10.15 5.07
CA VAL A 134 11.64 9.96 5.50
C VAL A 134 10.79 11.19 5.14
N LEU A 135 11.35 12.39 5.28
CA LEU A 135 10.66 13.64 4.91
C LEU A 135 10.27 13.68 3.43
N LEU A 136 11.16 13.22 2.54
CA LEU A 136 10.90 13.22 1.10
C LEU A 136 9.70 12.32 0.78
N ALA A 137 9.70 11.08 1.28
CA ALA A 137 8.57 10.16 1.12
C ALA A 137 7.28 10.75 1.71
N THR A 138 7.37 11.37 2.89
CA THR A 138 6.24 12.03 3.56
C THR A 138 5.67 13.15 2.68
N ARG A 139 6.51 14.01 2.10
CA ARG A 139 6.05 15.10 1.23
C ARG A 139 5.44 14.60 -0.07
N MET A 140 5.98 13.52 -0.64
CA MET A 140 5.39 12.87 -1.83
C MET A 140 4.04 12.22 -1.50
N SER A 141 3.91 11.63 -0.32
CA SER A 141 2.66 11.03 0.16
C SER A 141 1.59 12.09 0.49
N LEU A 142 1.99 13.25 1.02
CA LEU A 142 1.13 14.39 1.38
C LEU A 142 0.93 15.41 0.25
N SER A 143 1.13 15.03 -1.02
CA SER A 143 0.97 15.95 -2.16
C SER A 143 -0.51 16.13 -2.52
N PHE A 144 -1.26 16.74 -1.59
CA PHE A 144 -2.69 17.04 -1.73
C PHE A 144 -2.90 17.91 -2.98
N PRO A 145 -3.61 17.40 -4.01
CA PRO A 145 -3.80 18.12 -5.27
C PRO A 145 -4.24 19.56 -5.05
N PHE A 146 -3.65 20.50 -5.79
CA PHE A 146 -3.97 21.92 -5.75
C PHE A 146 -3.58 22.67 -4.48
N LEU A 147 -3.42 22.01 -3.33
CA LEU A 147 -3.04 22.68 -2.08
C LEU A 147 -1.51 22.84 -1.97
N LEU A 148 -0.80 21.73 -2.08
CA LEU A 148 0.66 21.67 -1.96
C LEU A 148 1.28 21.43 -3.33
N THR A 149 2.37 22.12 -3.61
CA THR A 149 3.20 21.85 -4.79
C THR A 149 3.65 20.39 -4.76
N ALA A 150 3.42 19.70 -5.87
CA ALA A 150 3.88 18.35 -6.10
C ALA A 150 5.42 18.32 -6.16
N ILE A 151 6.03 17.27 -5.61
CA ILE A 151 7.48 17.10 -5.68
C ILE A 151 7.89 16.85 -7.14
N PRO A 152 8.71 17.72 -7.75
CA PRO A 152 9.09 17.60 -9.15
C PRO A 152 10.11 16.50 -9.33
N LEU A 153 9.67 15.36 -9.87
CA LEU A 153 10.53 14.26 -10.24
C LEU A 153 10.54 14.06 -11.75
N HIS A 154 11.51 13.28 -12.21
CA HIS A 154 11.71 12.93 -13.60
C HIS A 154 11.85 11.41 -13.73
N CYS A 155 11.24 10.81 -14.75
CA CYS A 155 11.36 9.39 -15.06
C CYS A 155 11.77 9.18 -16.52
N ILE A 156 12.38 8.03 -16.81
CA ILE A 156 12.63 7.59 -18.19
C ILE A 156 11.37 6.89 -18.68
N VAL A 157 10.83 7.33 -19.83
CA VAL A 157 9.64 6.71 -20.42
C VAL A 157 9.99 5.30 -20.93
N PRO A 158 9.34 4.24 -20.43
CA PRO A 158 9.59 2.88 -20.88
C PRO A 158 9.37 2.73 -22.40
N GLY A 159 10.27 2.04 -23.09
CA GLY A 159 10.17 1.78 -24.53
C GLY A 159 10.52 2.95 -25.47
N SER A 160 10.92 4.11 -24.93
CA SER A 160 11.42 5.22 -25.75
C SER A 160 12.83 4.92 -26.27
N ALA A 161 13.04 5.00 -27.59
CA ALA A 161 14.36 4.90 -28.22
C ALA A 161 15.33 6.01 -27.72
N VAL A 162 14.77 7.10 -27.18
CA VAL A 162 15.51 8.19 -26.57
C VAL A 162 15.31 8.11 -25.06
N LYS A 163 16.36 7.71 -24.32
CA LYS A 163 16.42 7.73 -22.85
C LYS A 163 16.52 9.16 -22.30
N GLN A 164 15.57 10.02 -22.65
CA GLN A 164 15.48 11.36 -22.08
C GLN A 164 14.50 11.36 -20.91
N PRO A 165 14.96 11.67 -19.68
CA PRO A 165 14.07 11.83 -18.54
C PRO A 165 13.04 12.93 -18.82
N ARG A 166 11.78 12.67 -18.49
CA ARG A 166 10.67 13.62 -18.57
C ARG A 166 10.07 13.82 -17.19
N ARG A 167 9.54 15.01 -16.96
CA ARG A 167 8.89 15.34 -15.69
C ARG A 167 7.70 14.41 -15.45
N CYS A 168 7.66 13.81 -14.26
CA CYS A 168 6.55 13.01 -13.80
C CYS A 168 5.88 13.65 -12.58
N TRP A 169 4.56 13.50 -12.52
CA TRP A 169 3.73 14.13 -11.51
C TRP A 169 3.34 13.11 -10.45
N PHE A 170 3.80 13.34 -9.22
CA PHE A 170 3.36 12.60 -8.04
C PHE A 170 2.25 13.39 -7.34
N SER A 171 1.32 12.66 -6.76
CA SER A 171 0.23 13.21 -5.97
C SER A 171 -0.06 12.30 -4.79
N ASP A 172 -0.98 12.74 -3.94
CA ASP A 172 -1.33 12.10 -2.67
C ASP A 172 -1.54 10.57 -2.82
N GLY A 173 -1.03 9.81 -1.85
CA GLY A 173 -1.17 8.35 -1.82
C GLY A 173 -2.63 7.90 -1.79
N GLY A 174 -3.49 8.71 -1.18
CA GLY A 174 -4.93 8.49 -1.10
C GLY A 174 -5.66 8.50 -2.44
N ILE A 175 -4.99 8.90 -3.54
CA ILE A 175 -5.54 8.80 -4.89
C ILE A 175 -5.60 7.35 -5.38
N SER A 176 -4.66 6.51 -4.97
CA SER A 176 -4.57 5.11 -5.42
C SER A 176 -4.95 4.10 -4.34
N SER A 177 -4.58 4.34 -3.08
CA SER A 177 -5.06 3.58 -1.92
C SER A 177 -4.94 4.43 -0.64
N ASN A 178 -6.07 4.67 0.02
CA ASN A 178 -6.20 5.29 1.33
C ASN A 178 -5.93 4.32 2.49
N PHE A 179 -5.96 3.00 2.27
CA PHE A 179 -5.80 2.01 3.35
C PHE A 179 -5.06 0.72 2.94
N PRO A 180 -3.74 0.79 2.72
CA PRO A 180 -2.95 -0.32 2.22
C PRO A 180 -2.53 -1.32 3.32
N ILE A 181 -3.48 -1.79 4.12
CA ILE A 181 -3.20 -2.69 5.25
C ILE A 181 -2.57 -4.03 4.84
N HIS A 182 -2.70 -4.40 3.56
CA HIS A 182 -2.15 -5.62 2.97
C HIS A 182 -0.62 -5.57 2.79
N LEU A 183 0.03 -4.40 2.83
CA LEU A 183 1.49 -4.32 2.81
C LEU A 183 2.13 -4.79 4.12
N PHE A 184 1.39 -4.62 5.22
CA PHE A 184 1.86 -4.90 6.57
C PHE A 184 1.23 -6.18 7.13
N ASP A 185 0.63 -7.02 6.28
CA ASP A 185 -0.14 -8.17 6.69
C ASP A 185 0.13 -9.37 5.77
N ASP A 186 0.36 -10.53 6.40
CA ASP A 186 0.55 -11.80 5.71
C ASP A 186 -0.72 -12.62 5.74
N LEU A 187 -0.91 -13.55 4.78
CA LEU A 187 -2.06 -14.46 4.75
C LEU A 187 -2.25 -15.20 6.08
N LEU A 188 -1.15 -15.67 6.67
CA LEU A 188 -1.10 -16.25 8.01
C LEU A 188 -0.17 -15.41 8.89
N PRO A 189 -0.69 -14.36 9.56
CA PRO A 189 0.16 -13.39 10.23
C PRO A 189 0.76 -13.95 11.52
N ARG A 190 2.03 -13.61 11.78
CA ARG A 190 2.76 -13.97 13.00
C ARG A 190 2.47 -13.02 14.17
N TRP A 191 2.04 -11.79 13.88
CA TRP A 191 1.70 -10.74 14.82
C TRP A 191 0.44 -9.98 14.36
N PRO A 192 -0.31 -9.34 15.26
CA PRO A 192 -1.47 -8.54 14.88
C PRO A 192 -1.06 -7.27 14.16
N THR A 193 -1.71 -6.99 13.03
CA THR A 193 -1.58 -5.72 12.31
C THR A 193 -2.83 -4.87 12.58
N PHE A 194 -2.66 -3.68 13.13
CA PHE A 194 -3.78 -2.80 13.46
C PHE A 194 -3.96 -1.70 12.42
N GLY A 195 -5.21 -1.31 12.18
CA GLY A 195 -5.54 -0.23 11.28
C GLY A 195 -6.48 0.78 11.91
N LEU A 196 -6.29 2.06 11.58
CA LEU A 196 -7.16 3.16 11.99
C LEU A 196 -7.74 3.79 10.72
N THR A 197 -9.06 3.75 10.57
CA THR A 197 -9.76 4.38 9.44
C THR A 197 -10.60 5.54 9.96
N LEU A 198 -10.53 6.69 9.29
CA LEU A 198 -11.30 7.87 9.64
C LEU A 198 -12.58 7.89 8.80
N GLU A 199 -13.73 8.10 9.43
CA GLU A 199 -15.06 8.08 8.79
C GLU A 199 -15.90 9.29 9.19
N PRO A 200 -16.87 9.73 8.38
CA PRO A 200 -17.87 10.70 8.84
C PRO A 200 -18.69 10.16 10.01
N LYS A 201 -19.06 11.05 10.93
CA LYS A 201 -19.98 10.72 12.02
C LYS A 201 -21.37 10.37 11.48
N VAL A 202 -21.95 9.33 12.07
CA VAL A 202 -23.31 8.87 11.81
C VAL A 202 -24.10 8.95 13.10
N ASP A 203 -25.26 9.61 13.04
CA ASP A 203 -26.12 9.80 14.20
C ASP A 203 -26.57 8.47 14.81
N GLY A 204 -26.58 8.41 16.14
CA GLY A 204 -26.94 7.20 16.89
C GLY A 204 -25.85 6.11 16.93
N GLN A 205 -24.68 6.33 16.31
CA GLN A 205 -23.57 5.38 16.36
C GLN A 205 -22.39 5.91 17.20
N PRO A 206 -21.56 5.04 17.82
CA PRO A 206 -20.46 5.47 18.68
C PRO A 206 -19.35 6.18 17.89
N ASP A 207 -18.62 7.09 18.53
CA ASP A 207 -17.51 7.80 17.88
C ASP A 207 -16.35 6.88 17.47
N VAL A 208 -16.24 5.70 18.10
CA VAL A 208 -15.26 4.66 17.76
C VAL A 208 -15.98 3.33 17.63
N PHE A 209 -15.75 2.65 16.52
CA PHE A 209 -16.29 1.31 16.27
C PHE A 209 -15.17 0.31 15.96
N ILE A 210 -15.21 -0.84 16.64
CA ILE A 210 -14.38 -2.01 16.36
C ILE A 210 -15.33 -3.21 16.40
N ALA A 211 -15.22 -4.10 15.41
CA ALA A 211 -16.02 -5.32 15.38
C ALA A 211 -15.68 -6.19 16.61
N LYS A 212 -16.68 -6.48 17.44
CA LYS A 212 -16.52 -7.29 18.66
C LYS A 212 -16.61 -8.78 18.36
N THR A 213 -17.43 -9.13 17.38
CA THR A 213 -17.67 -10.51 16.95
C THR A 213 -17.44 -10.65 15.45
N TYR A 214 -17.26 -11.87 14.97
CA TYR A 214 -17.10 -12.16 13.54
C TYR A 214 -18.23 -11.57 12.67
N ASN A 215 -19.47 -11.54 13.16
CA ASN A 215 -20.66 -11.10 12.42
C ASN A 215 -20.88 -9.57 12.45
N GLU A 216 -19.89 -8.79 12.81
CA GLU A 216 -19.98 -7.32 12.80
C GLU A 216 -19.00 -6.73 11.77
N GLY A 217 -19.25 -5.50 11.31
CA GLY A 217 -18.29 -4.73 10.52
C GLY A 217 -18.16 -5.14 9.04
N TYR A 218 -18.96 -6.08 8.54
CA TYR A 218 -18.99 -6.43 7.11
C TYR A 218 -19.99 -5.59 6.30
N GLU A 219 -20.70 -4.65 6.91
CA GLU A 219 -21.71 -3.82 6.25
C GLU A 219 -21.12 -2.98 5.10
N GLU A 220 -21.89 -2.84 4.01
CA GLU A 220 -21.54 -1.96 2.89
C GLU A 220 -21.53 -0.50 3.36
N ARG A 221 -20.50 0.24 2.95
CA ARG A 221 -20.49 1.69 3.13
C ARG A 221 -21.34 2.32 2.03
N TRP A 222 -22.31 3.14 2.42
CA TRP A 222 -23.17 3.88 1.50
C TRP A 222 -22.68 5.32 1.42
N ASN A 223 -22.29 5.76 0.22
CA ASN A 223 -22.05 7.17 -0.05
C ASN A 223 -23.40 7.82 -0.39
N TYR A 224 -24.14 8.26 0.62
CA TYR A 224 -25.34 9.05 0.37
C TYR A 224 -24.98 10.43 -0.19
N LEU A 225 -25.61 10.81 -1.29
CA LEU A 225 -25.78 12.22 -1.63
C LEU A 225 -26.68 12.82 -0.53
N SER A 226 -26.22 13.83 0.19
CA SER A 226 -27.10 14.49 1.16
C SER A 226 -28.25 15.18 0.40
N ASP A 227 -29.46 15.13 0.97
CA ASP A 227 -30.64 15.77 0.37
C ASP A 227 -30.41 17.27 0.09
N GLU A 228 -29.54 17.91 0.88
CA GLU A 228 -29.11 19.30 0.72
C GLU A 228 -28.34 19.57 -0.59
N VAL A 229 -27.53 18.61 -1.08
CA VAL A 229 -26.79 18.73 -2.35
C VAL A 229 -27.69 18.32 -3.51
N ALA A 230 -28.55 17.31 -3.33
CA ALA A 230 -29.51 16.88 -4.33
C ALA A 230 -30.49 17.98 -4.77
N GLN A 231 -30.83 18.89 -3.86
CA GLN A 231 -31.76 20.01 -4.12
C GLN A 231 -31.10 21.19 -4.83
N LYS A 232 -29.78 21.38 -4.69
CA LYS A 232 -29.03 22.50 -5.30
C LYS A 232 -28.48 22.06 -6.67
N LYS A 233 -29.33 22.06 -7.71
CA LYS A 233 -28.95 21.78 -9.12
C LYS A 233 -28.03 22.87 -9.71
N ASP A 234 -26.85 23.06 -9.14
CA ASP A 234 -25.83 24.04 -9.54
C ASP A 234 -24.47 23.38 -9.87
N ALA A 235 -23.46 24.19 -10.15
CA ALA A 235 -22.09 23.73 -10.40
C ALA A 235 -21.48 22.92 -9.23
N GLY A 236 -22.03 23.06 -8.01
CA GLY A 236 -21.68 22.27 -6.83
C GLY A 236 -22.12 20.81 -6.93
N THR A 237 -23.21 20.50 -7.64
CA THR A 237 -23.62 19.11 -7.92
C THR A 237 -22.62 18.40 -8.85
N LEU A 238 -22.10 19.10 -9.87
CA LEU A 238 -21.07 18.55 -10.75
C LEU A 238 -19.74 18.38 -10.02
N GLY A 239 -19.36 19.34 -9.17
CA GLY A 239 -18.18 19.24 -8.31
C GLY A 239 -18.28 18.11 -7.28
N TRP A 240 -19.45 17.93 -6.66
CA TRP A 240 -19.74 16.78 -5.79
C TRP A 240 -19.68 15.47 -6.57
N PHE A 241 -20.26 15.40 -7.77
CA PHE A 241 -20.27 14.17 -8.57
C PHE A 241 -18.84 13.77 -9.00
N MET A 242 -18.02 14.74 -9.42
CA MET A 242 -16.61 14.51 -9.70
C MET A 242 -15.83 14.11 -8.44
N GLY A 243 -16.09 14.75 -7.30
CA GLY A 243 -15.53 14.38 -6.00
C GLY A 243 -15.98 12.99 -5.52
N ALA A 244 -17.21 12.59 -5.83
CA ALA A 244 -17.76 11.27 -5.53
C ALA A 244 -17.19 10.19 -6.45
N ILE A 245 -16.94 10.49 -7.73
CA ILE A 245 -16.21 9.60 -8.64
C ILE A 245 -14.78 9.40 -8.14
N VAL A 246 -14.06 10.49 -7.86
CA VAL A 246 -12.70 10.43 -7.33
C VAL A 246 -12.68 9.68 -5.99
N GLY A 247 -13.56 10.05 -5.05
CA GLY A 247 -13.69 9.39 -3.76
C GLY A 247 -14.12 7.93 -3.86
N SER A 248 -14.91 7.55 -4.86
CA SER A 248 -15.27 6.14 -5.11
C SER A 248 -14.10 5.38 -5.71
N MET A 249 -13.36 5.95 -6.67
CA MET A 249 -12.16 5.32 -7.24
C MET A 249 -11.08 5.12 -6.17
N GLN A 250 -10.91 6.10 -5.27
CA GLN A 250 -9.97 6.07 -4.15
C GLN A 250 -10.37 5.07 -3.08
N ASN A 251 -11.64 5.06 -2.66
CA ASN A 251 -12.09 4.30 -1.50
C ASN A 251 -12.67 2.93 -1.84
N TRP A 252 -12.95 2.60 -3.10
CA TRP A 252 -13.64 1.35 -3.43
C TRP A 252 -12.82 0.10 -3.08
N ASN A 253 -11.53 0.08 -3.43
CA ASN A 253 -10.65 -1.05 -3.10
C ASN A 253 -10.48 -1.17 -1.58
N ASP A 254 -10.31 -0.05 -0.88
CA ASP A 254 -10.07 -0.02 0.56
C ASP A 254 -11.33 -0.33 1.39
N ASN A 255 -12.49 0.17 0.98
CA ASN A 255 -13.78 -0.15 1.57
C ASN A 255 -14.10 -1.65 1.40
N SER A 256 -13.70 -2.23 0.27
CA SER A 256 -13.86 -3.67 0.03
C SER A 256 -12.93 -4.48 0.94
N LEU A 257 -11.66 -4.08 1.05
CA LEU A 257 -10.66 -4.76 1.88
C LEU A 257 -10.96 -4.67 3.39
N THR A 258 -11.33 -3.49 3.89
CA THR A 258 -11.61 -3.26 5.33
C THR A 258 -12.81 -4.04 5.86
N ARG A 259 -13.66 -4.57 4.98
CA ARG A 259 -14.80 -5.43 5.32
C ARG A 259 -14.45 -6.91 5.32
N MET A 260 -13.31 -7.31 4.75
CA MET A 260 -12.93 -8.71 4.60
C MET A 260 -12.79 -9.41 5.97
N PRO A 261 -13.16 -10.71 6.04
CA PRO A 261 -12.90 -11.51 7.23
C PRO A 261 -11.39 -11.61 7.47
N GLY A 262 -10.93 -11.39 8.71
CA GLY A 262 -9.50 -11.30 9.03
C GLY A 262 -8.87 -9.97 8.63
N VAL A 263 -9.68 -8.93 8.41
CA VAL A 263 -9.22 -7.53 8.28
C VAL A 263 -10.11 -6.63 9.14
N ARG A 264 -11.43 -6.75 9.05
CA ARG A 264 -12.36 -5.84 9.76
C ARG A 264 -12.24 -5.85 11.28
N ASP A 265 -11.82 -6.96 11.86
CA ASP A 265 -11.74 -7.21 13.30
C ASP A 265 -10.55 -6.53 13.97
N ARG A 266 -9.58 -6.07 13.17
CA ARG A 266 -8.36 -5.35 13.56
C ARG A 266 -8.30 -3.89 13.07
N VAL A 267 -9.40 -3.41 12.47
CA VAL A 267 -9.54 -2.03 11.99
C VAL A 267 -10.50 -1.27 12.90
N ALA A 268 -9.99 -0.24 13.56
CA ALA A 268 -10.78 0.71 14.32
C ALA A 268 -11.28 1.84 13.42
N ARG A 269 -12.60 2.04 13.42
CA ARG A 269 -13.27 3.14 12.71
C ARG A 269 -13.42 4.31 13.68
N VAL A 270 -12.74 5.41 13.40
CA VAL A 270 -12.80 6.65 14.18
C VAL A 270 -13.65 7.65 13.43
N ARG A 271 -14.74 8.08 14.04
CA ARG A 271 -15.71 8.96 13.39
C ARG A 271 -15.41 10.43 13.67
N LEU A 272 -15.42 11.22 12.62
CA LEU A 272 -15.13 12.65 12.58
C LEU A 272 -16.41 13.46 12.42
N ASN A 273 -16.53 14.53 13.19
CA ASN A 273 -17.58 15.53 13.04
C ASN A 273 -17.38 16.30 11.73
N LYS A 274 -18.41 17.04 11.28
CA LYS A 274 -18.34 17.84 10.04
C LYS A 274 -17.22 18.90 10.04
N THR A 275 -16.80 19.36 11.22
CA THR A 275 -15.73 20.35 11.40
C THR A 275 -14.32 19.75 11.43
N GLU A 276 -14.19 18.41 11.35
CA GLU A 276 -12.94 17.71 11.61
C GLU A 276 -12.42 16.97 10.38
N GLY A 277 -11.12 17.07 10.12
CA GLY A 277 -10.42 16.36 9.04
C GLY A 277 -10.80 16.80 7.62
N GLY A 278 -10.32 16.05 6.63
CA GLY A 278 -10.55 16.35 5.21
C GLY A 278 -9.99 17.72 4.82
N LEU A 279 -10.86 18.60 4.30
CA LEU A 279 -10.51 19.97 3.91
C LEU A 279 -10.60 20.99 5.07
N ASN A 280 -10.93 20.56 6.28
CA ASN A 280 -10.95 21.42 7.46
C ASN A 280 -9.51 21.64 7.95
N LEU A 281 -8.77 22.52 7.27
CA LEU A 281 -7.35 22.79 7.56
C LEU A 281 -7.13 23.69 8.79
N ASN A 282 -8.16 24.42 9.22
CA ASN A 282 -8.11 25.36 10.34
C ASN A 282 -8.93 24.85 11.54
N MET A 283 -8.68 23.59 11.93
CA MET A 283 -9.29 23.03 13.13
C MET A 283 -8.73 23.72 14.37
N ASP A 284 -9.60 24.05 15.33
CA ASP A 284 -9.15 24.59 16.60
C ASP A 284 -8.50 23.52 17.49
N GLU A 285 -7.83 23.98 18.54
CA GLU A 285 -7.13 23.09 19.48
C GLU A 285 -8.08 22.09 20.16
N HIS A 286 -9.34 22.48 20.39
CA HIS A 286 -10.34 21.62 21.02
C HIS A 286 -10.69 20.44 20.10
N ASP A 287 -10.98 20.70 18.83
CA ASP A 287 -11.32 19.69 17.83
C ASP A 287 -10.14 18.73 17.59
N ILE A 288 -8.91 19.26 17.49
CA ILE A 288 -7.69 18.44 17.37
C ILE A 288 -7.54 17.50 18.57
N LYS A 289 -7.69 18.02 19.79
CA LYS A 289 -7.63 17.21 21.03
C LYS A 289 -8.75 16.17 21.09
N ALA A 290 -9.95 16.49 20.63
CA ALA A 290 -11.08 15.57 20.58
C ALA A 290 -10.84 14.41 19.60
N VAL A 291 -10.28 14.69 18.40
CA VAL A 291 -9.88 13.65 17.44
C VAL A 291 -8.78 12.75 18.05
N ALA A 292 -7.74 13.35 18.64
CA ALA A 292 -6.66 12.60 19.28
C ALA A 292 -7.17 11.72 20.44
N ALA A 293 -8.14 12.19 21.22
CA ALA A 293 -8.76 11.42 22.30
C ALA A 293 -9.54 10.20 21.77
N ARG A 294 -10.28 10.34 20.66
CA ARG A 294 -10.94 9.21 19.99
C ARG A 294 -9.93 8.19 19.45
N GLY A 295 -8.83 8.64 18.85
CA GLY A 295 -7.74 7.76 18.43
C GLY A 295 -7.14 6.95 19.58
N LYS A 296 -6.88 7.60 20.73
CA LYS A 296 -6.43 6.90 21.95
C LYS A 296 -7.46 5.89 22.46
N ASN A 297 -8.75 6.22 22.40
CA ASN A 297 -9.81 5.29 22.78
C ASN A 297 -9.83 4.07 21.85
N ALA A 298 -9.70 4.26 20.54
CA ALA A 298 -9.62 3.18 19.56
C ALA A 298 -8.47 2.21 19.83
N ILE A 299 -7.27 2.71 20.09
CA ILE A 299 -6.12 1.87 20.42
C ILE A 299 -6.34 1.10 21.73
N ARG A 300 -6.93 1.73 22.77
CA ARG A 300 -7.24 1.02 24.03
C ARG A 300 -8.19 -0.15 23.80
N GLN A 301 -9.22 0.04 22.98
CA GLN A 301 -10.17 -1.04 22.66
C GLN A 301 -9.51 -2.16 21.84
N LEU A 302 -8.63 -1.83 20.88
CA LEU A 302 -7.86 -2.83 20.14
C LEU A 302 -6.93 -3.64 21.07
N LEU A 303 -6.17 -2.97 21.94
CA LEU A 303 -5.31 -3.63 22.92
C LEU A 303 -6.11 -4.51 23.87
N GLN A 304 -7.26 -4.04 24.35
CA GLN A 304 -8.13 -4.84 25.20
C GLN A 304 -8.57 -6.13 24.50
N LYS A 305 -8.92 -6.06 23.22
CA LYS A 305 -9.36 -7.23 22.44
C LYS A 305 -8.22 -8.22 22.16
N PHE A 306 -7.04 -7.73 21.79
CA PHE A 306 -5.93 -8.57 21.32
C PHE A 306 -4.93 -8.98 22.43
N SER A 307 -4.96 -8.32 23.59
CA SER A 307 -4.04 -8.60 24.70
C SER A 307 -4.72 -9.25 25.93
N SER A 308 -6.05 -9.39 25.95
CA SER A 308 -6.73 -10.03 27.07
C SER A 308 -6.51 -11.55 27.07
N VAL A 309 -5.76 -12.06 28.06
CA VAL A 309 -5.68 -13.50 28.34
C VAL A 309 -6.97 -13.91 29.05
N GLN A 310 -7.89 -14.59 28.36
CA GLN A 310 -9.04 -15.19 29.02
C GLN A 310 -8.64 -16.56 29.57
N ASN A 311 -8.86 -16.76 30.88
CA ASN A 311 -8.54 -18.00 31.57
C ASN A 311 -9.22 -19.21 30.91
N GLY A 312 -8.42 -20.09 30.31
CA GLY A 312 -8.67 -21.52 30.20
C GLY A 312 -9.59 -22.06 29.10
N SER A 313 -10.40 -21.25 28.40
CA SER A 313 -11.33 -21.83 27.40
C SER A 313 -11.75 -20.92 26.24
N SER A 314 -11.27 -19.68 26.17
CA SER A 314 -11.68 -18.71 25.15
C SER A 314 -10.48 -18.24 24.36
N VAL A 315 -10.60 -18.40 23.05
CA VAL A 315 -9.68 -17.92 22.03
C VAL A 315 -9.49 -16.41 22.25
N THR A 316 -8.24 -15.93 22.42
CA THR A 316 -7.97 -14.48 22.51
C THR A 316 -8.39 -13.79 21.21
N GLY A 317 -8.62 -12.47 21.20
CA GLY A 317 -8.93 -11.77 19.94
C GLY A 317 -7.87 -12.00 18.85
N TRP A 318 -6.62 -12.29 19.25
CA TRP A 318 -5.56 -12.69 18.34
C TRP A 318 -5.70 -14.12 17.80
N ASP A 319 -6.00 -15.09 18.66
CA ASP A 319 -6.19 -16.47 18.21
C ASP A 319 -7.43 -16.60 17.31
N GLU A 320 -8.48 -15.80 17.56
CA GLU A 320 -9.71 -15.79 16.77
C GLU A 320 -9.37 -15.25 15.38
N HIS A 321 -8.62 -14.16 15.34
CA HIS A 321 -8.10 -13.59 14.12
C HIS A 321 -7.30 -14.62 13.31
N ARG A 322 -6.32 -15.30 13.94
CA ARG A 322 -5.51 -16.33 13.26
C ARG A 322 -6.36 -17.48 12.75
N PHE A 323 -7.36 -17.91 13.53
CA PHE A 323 -8.30 -18.95 13.13
C PHE A 323 -9.12 -18.54 11.89
N VAL A 324 -9.64 -17.31 11.88
CA VAL A 324 -10.36 -16.74 10.72
C VAL A 324 -9.45 -16.69 9.49
N ARG A 325 -8.21 -16.21 9.63
CA ARG A 325 -7.22 -16.15 8.53
C ARG A 325 -6.91 -17.51 7.94
N LEU A 326 -6.73 -18.53 8.79
CA LEU A 326 -6.52 -19.91 8.33
C LEU A 326 -7.72 -20.42 7.52
N HIS A 327 -8.94 -20.21 8.01
CA HIS A 327 -10.12 -20.69 7.31
C HIS A 327 -10.38 -19.95 5.99
N VAL A 328 -10.09 -18.65 5.95
CA VAL A 328 -10.09 -17.85 4.72
C VAL A 328 -9.10 -18.43 3.71
N LEU A 329 -7.86 -18.72 4.13
CA LEU A 329 -6.86 -19.36 3.27
C LEU A 329 -7.33 -20.72 2.74
N LEU A 330 -7.79 -21.60 3.63
CA LEU A 330 -8.24 -22.94 3.26
C LEU A 330 -9.41 -22.90 2.28
N LYS A 331 -10.39 -22.01 2.48
CA LYS A 331 -11.49 -21.82 1.53
C LYS A 331 -11.03 -21.28 0.18
N MET A 332 -10.10 -20.31 0.16
CA MET A 332 -9.55 -19.79 -1.09
C MET A 332 -8.80 -20.86 -1.89
N LEU A 333 -8.02 -21.71 -1.22
CA LEU A 333 -7.29 -22.80 -1.87
C LEU A 333 -8.23 -23.90 -2.34
N ALA A 334 -9.18 -24.32 -1.50
CA ALA A 334 -10.16 -25.34 -1.83
C ALA A 334 -11.02 -24.94 -3.04
N ALA A 335 -11.47 -23.69 -3.13
CA ALA A 335 -12.23 -23.17 -4.27
C ALA A 335 -11.45 -23.14 -5.60
N ARG A 336 -10.10 -23.23 -5.57
CA ARG A 336 -9.25 -23.31 -6.76
C ARG A 336 -8.79 -24.72 -7.08
N ALA A 337 -8.89 -25.64 -6.12
CA ALA A 337 -8.41 -27.01 -6.25
C ALA A 337 -9.00 -27.76 -7.45
N PRO A 338 -10.32 -27.70 -7.77
CA PRO A 338 -10.86 -28.40 -8.94
C PRO A 338 -10.23 -27.98 -10.26
N GLY A 339 -9.91 -26.69 -10.43
CA GLY A 339 -9.22 -26.17 -11.61
C GLY A 339 -7.78 -26.69 -11.72
N VAL A 340 -7.08 -26.80 -10.58
CA VAL A 340 -5.73 -27.38 -10.52
C VAL A 340 -5.76 -28.86 -10.84
N VAL A 341 -6.67 -29.64 -10.25
CA VAL A 341 -6.84 -31.07 -10.53
C VAL A 341 -7.13 -31.29 -12.01
N SER A 342 -8.05 -30.50 -12.59
CA SER A 342 -8.39 -30.60 -14.02
C SER A 342 -7.23 -30.24 -14.94
N ALA A 343 -6.36 -29.31 -14.56
CA ALA A 343 -5.25 -28.84 -15.41
C ALA A 343 -3.98 -29.68 -15.25
N VAL A 344 -3.69 -30.15 -14.03
CA VAL A 344 -2.49 -30.95 -13.72
C VAL A 344 -2.75 -32.45 -13.92
N GLY A 345 -3.98 -32.92 -13.70
CA GLY A 345 -4.41 -34.29 -13.96
C GLY A 345 -4.66 -34.60 -15.44
N LEU A 346 -4.23 -33.73 -16.35
CA LEU A 346 -4.36 -33.95 -17.79
C LEU A 346 -3.49 -35.13 -18.22
N ASN A 347 -4.11 -36.28 -18.41
CA ASN A 347 -3.49 -37.35 -19.18
C ASN A 347 -3.51 -36.94 -20.66
N SER A 348 -2.38 -37.13 -21.36
CA SER A 348 -2.16 -36.77 -22.77
C SER A 348 -3.16 -37.35 -23.79
N LYS A 349 -4.14 -38.14 -23.35
CA LYS A 349 -5.23 -38.70 -24.15
C LYS A 349 -6.58 -37.97 -24.02
N SER A 350 -6.78 -37.08 -23.04
CA SER A 350 -8.11 -36.53 -22.71
C SER A 350 -8.33 -35.05 -23.04
N ASN A 351 -7.28 -34.27 -23.39
CA ASN A 351 -7.42 -32.85 -23.70
C ASN A 351 -6.74 -32.49 -25.03
N ILE A 352 -7.53 -32.01 -25.99
CA ILE A 352 -7.07 -31.62 -27.32
C ILE A 352 -6.43 -30.23 -27.37
N TYR A 353 -6.53 -29.45 -26.29
CA TYR A 353 -6.13 -28.05 -26.24
C TYR A 353 -4.81 -27.81 -25.50
N ALA A 354 -4.26 -28.80 -24.78
CA ALA A 354 -3.04 -28.61 -23.98
C ALA A 354 -2.20 -29.88 -23.81
N THR A 355 -0.88 -29.70 -23.76
CA THR A 355 0.08 -30.75 -23.37
C THR A 355 0.15 -30.86 -21.84
N ASP A 356 0.25 -32.09 -21.33
CA ASP A 356 0.50 -32.37 -19.91
C ASP A 356 1.75 -31.65 -19.38
N PHE A 357 1.66 -31.09 -18.16
CA PHE A 357 2.76 -30.34 -17.54
C PHE A 357 3.98 -31.23 -17.24
N CYS A 358 3.79 -32.48 -16.81
CA CYS A 358 4.93 -33.38 -16.59
C CYS A 358 5.64 -33.68 -17.91
N LYS A 359 4.89 -33.86 -19.00
CA LYS A 359 5.45 -34.00 -20.34
C LYS A 359 6.20 -32.73 -20.80
N LEU A 360 5.64 -31.53 -20.61
CA LEU A 360 6.32 -30.27 -20.93
C LEU A 360 7.67 -30.14 -20.21
N LEU A 361 7.72 -30.48 -18.92
CA LEU A 361 8.95 -30.45 -18.12
C LEU A 361 9.97 -31.51 -18.56
N ASN A 362 9.50 -32.70 -18.94
CA ASN A 362 10.37 -33.75 -19.48
C ASN A 362 10.91 -33.42 -20.87
N ASP A 363 10.09 -32.82 -21.75
CA ASP A 363 10.51 -32.38 -23.08
C ASP A 363 11.55 -31.24 -22.97
N LEU A 364 11.39 -30.33 -21.99
CA LEU A 364 12.40 -29.32 -21.65
C LEU A 364 13.74 -29.93 -21.20
N LYS A 365 13.69 -31.02 -20.43
CA LYS A 365 14.89 -31.78 -20.02
C LYS A 365 15.61 -32.42 -21.22
N ILE A 366 14.89 -32.77 -22.28
CA ILE A 366 15.46 -33.37 -23.49
C ILE A 366 16.00 -32.29 -24.46
N SER A 367 15.32 -31.15 -24.55
CA SER A 367 15.60 -30.05 -25.49
C SER A 367 16.69 -29.07 -25.02
N MET A 368 17.55 -29.45 -24.07
CA MET A 368 18.59 -28.61 -23.44
C MET A 368 19.71 -28.08 -24.38
N LYS A 369 19.50 -28.09 -25.70
CA LYS A 369 20.55 -27.80 -26.69
C LYS A 369 20.38 -26.51 -27.50
N GLN A 370 19.26 -25.77 -27.44
CA GLN A 370 19.07 -24.67 -28.41
C GLN A 370 18.66 -23.30 -27.88
N GLU A 371 17.87 -23.14 -26.81
CA GLU A 371 17.54 -21.80 -26.27
C GLU A 371 16.96 -21.87 -24.84
N CYS A 372 17.02 -20.76 -24.10
CA CYS A 372 16.41 -20.67 -22.76
C CYS A 372 14.88 -20.55 -22.90
N PRO A 373 14.07 -21.29 -22.12
CA PRO A 373 12.62 -21.19 -22.23
C PRO A 373 12.10 -19.78 -21.90
N PRO A 374 10.95 -19.35 -22.44
CA PRO A 374 10.38 -18.04 -22.15
C PRO A 374 10.25 -17.78 -20.64
N GLY A 375 10.75 -16.63 -20.18
CA GLY A 375 10.70 -16.22 -18.78
C GLY A 375 11.83 -16.74 -17.88
N TYR A 376 12.75 -17.57 -18.40
CA TYR A 376 13.93 -18.02 -17.66
C TYR A 376 15.14 -17.11 -17.94
N THR A 377 15.87 -16.72 -16.89
CA THR A 377 17.08 -15.89 -17.00
C THR A 377 18.35 -16.70 -17.28
N SER A 378 18.29 -18.02 -17.08
CA SER A 378 19.39 -18.96 -17.29
C SER A 378 18.85 -20.32 -17.70
N GLN A 379 19.67 -21.15 -18.35
CA GLN A 379 19.28 -22.51 -18.69
C GLN A 379 18.85 -23.30 -17.45
N ILE A 380 17.72 -24.00 -17.56
CA ILE A 380 17.23 -24.89 -16.52
C ILE A 380 18.15 -26.12 -16.45
N THR A 381 18.46 -26.62 -15.24
CA THR A 381 19.25 -27.85 -15.09
C THR A 381 18.35 -29.09 -15.11
N SER A 382 18.93 -30.27 -15.37
CA SER A 382 18.18 -31.53 -15.25
C SER A 382 17.63 -31.78 -13.85
N GLN A 383 18.30 -31.26 -12.81
CA GLN A 383 17.83 -31.35 -11.43
C GLN A 383 16.60 -30.45 -11.21
N ASN A 384 16.67 -29.20 -11.66
CA ASN A 384 15.54 -28.27 -11.57
C ASN A 384 14.29 -28.84 -12.25
N CYS A 385 14.43 -29.47 -13.42
CA CYS A 385 13.30 -30.13 -14.09
C CYS A 385 12.71 -31.27 -13.25
N ALA A 386 13.57 -32.12 -12.65
CA ALA A 386 13.11 -33.21 -11.79
C ALA A 386 12.37 -32.69 -10.55
N ASP A 387 12.89 -31.63 -9.92
CA ASP A 387 12.27 -31.00 -8.76
C ASP A 387 10.90 -30.39 -9.11
N LEU A 388 10.78 -29.74 -10.28
CA LEU A 388 9.51 -29.21 -10.78
C LEU A 388 8.48 -30.31 -11.05
N VAL A 389 8.88 -31.45 -11.62
CA VAL A 389 7.98 -32.59 -11.84
C VAL A 389 7.45 -33.12 -10.51
N ILE A 390 8.32 -33.29 -9.51
CA ILE A 390 7.92 -33.71 -8.15
C ILE A 390 6.95 -32.68 -7.54
N PHE A 391 7.24 -31.39 -7.70
CA PHE A 391 6.39 -30.33 -7.16
C PHE A 391 5.00 -30.32 -7.80
N VAL A 392 4.91 -30.47 -9.13
CA VAL A 392 3.64 -30.57 -9.86
C VAL A 392 2.82 -31.77 -9.39
N GLN A 393 3.46 -32.93 -9.17
CA GLN A 393 2.78 -34.11 -8.63
C GLN A 393 2.24 -33.89 -7.21
N LYS A 394 3.04 -33.27 -6.32
CA LYS A 394 2.60 -32.93 -4.97
C LYS A 394 1.46 -31.90 -4.97
N LEU A 395 1.51 -30.92 -5.88
CA LEU A 395 0.44 -29.95 -6.05
C LEU A 395 -0.88 -30.62 -6.48
N ALA A 396 -0.80 -31.60 -7.39
CA ALA A 396 -1.97 -32.37 -7.81
C ALA A 396 -2.56 -33.17 -6.64
N GLN A 397 -1.71 -33.85 -5.86
CA GLN A 397 -2.14 -34.58 -4.67
C GLN A 397 -2.82 -33.66 -3.64
N LEU A 398 -2.18 -32.53 -3.33
CA LEU A 398 -2.74 -31.54 -2.41
C LEU A 398 -4.10 -31.04 -2.90
N ALA A 399 -4.23 -30.71 -4.19
CA ALA A 399 -5.48 -30.23 -4.76
C ALA A 399 -6.60 -31.29 -4.66
N GLN A 400 -6.30 -32.57 -4.88
CA GLN A 400 -7.27 -33.66 -4.70
C GLN A 400 -7.74 -33.77 -3.24
N GLU A 401 -6.81 -33.71 -2.28
CA GLU A 401 -7.14 -33.72 -0.86
C GLU A 401 -8.01 -32.50 -0.46
N MET A 402 -7.75 -31.33 -1.06
CA MET A 402 -8.50 -30.10 -0.81
C MET A 402 -9.92 -30.09 -1.38
N GLU A 403 -10.19 -30.81 -2.47
CA GLU A 403 -11.56 -30.92 -3.03
C GLU A 403 -12.54 -31.55 -2.04
N HIS A 404 -12.07 -32.53 -1.26
CA HIS A 404 -12.84 -33.11 -0.16
C HIS A 404 -13.02 -32.12 1.00
N LEU A 405 -12.00 -31.29 1.25
CA LEU A 405 -11.98 -30.32 2.33
C LEU A 405 -12.99 -29.18 2.12
N GLU A 406 -13.24 -28.77 0.87
CA GLU A 406 -14.22 -27.70 0.57
C GLU A 406 -15.60 -28.00 1.17
N LYS A 407 -16.02 -29.26 1.05
CA LYS A 407 -17.31 -29.78 1.53
C LYS A 407 -17.34 -30.00 3.05
N SER A 408 -16.18 -30.17 3.69
CA SER A 408 -16.10 -30.47 5.13
C SER A 408 -15.87 -29.23 6.00
N ILE A 409 -15.37 -28.11 5.47
CA ILE A 409 -15.19 -26.88 6.24
C ILE A 409 -16.55 -26.16 6.41
N PRO A 410 -17.12 -26.07 7.63
CA PRO A 410 -18.39 -25.35 7.87
C PRO A 410 -18.23 -23.82 7.96
N PHE A 411 -16.99 -23.32 7.97
CA PHE A 411 -16.72 -21.89 8.02
C PHE A 411 -17.24 -21.18 6.76
N THR A 412 -18.03 -20.12 6.96
CA THR A 412 -18.57 -19.30 5.87
C THR A 412 -17.91 -17.92 5.90
N PRO A 413 -17.02 -17.60 4.96
CA PRO A 413 -16.43 -16.28 4.88
C PRO A 413 -17.46 -15.25 4.41
N ILE A 414 -17.57 -14.14 5.13
CA ILE A 414 -18.44 -13.01 4.77
C ILE A 414 -17.58 -11.75 4.77
N PRO A 415 -17.44 -10.99 3.67
CA PRO A 415 -17.67 -11.40 2.29
C PRO A 415 -16.79 -12.59 1.87
N ILE A 416 -17.13 -13.24 0.75
CA ILE A 416 -16.38 -14.39 0.22
C ILE A 416 -15.06 -13.89 -0.42
N PRO A 417 -13.89 -14.39 0.02
CA PRO A 417 -12.60 -14.04 -0.56
C PRO A 417 -12.37 -14.79 -1.88
N GLU A 418 -11.58 -14.19 -2.77
CA GLU A 418 -11.14 -14.83 -3.99
C GLU A 418 -9.61 -14.75 -4.14
N LEU A 419 -8.98 -15.89 -4.44
CA LEU A 419 -7.59 -15.94 -4.85
C LEU A 419 -7.49 -15.56 -6.34
N ARG A 420 -6.85 -14.43 -6.66
CA ARG A 420 -6.61 -13.95 -8.03
C ARG A 420 -5.14 -13.56 -8.22
N VAL A 421 -4.61 -13.82 -9.41
CA VAL A 421 -3.30 -13.30 -9.82
C VAL A 421 -3.46 -11.80 -10.12
N ARG A 422 -2.65 -10.98 -9.45
CA ARG A 422 -2.53 -9.55 -9.72
C ARG A 422 -1.04 -9.21 -9.79
N PRO A 423 -0.64 -8.19 -10.57
CA PRO A 423 0.71 -7.66 -10.45
C PRO A 423 0.96 -7.22 -9.00
N PRO A 424 2.19 -7.35 -8.47
CA PRO A 424 2.56 -6.65 -7.25
C PRO A 424 2.32 -5.15 -7.49
N LEU A 425 1.77 -4.46 -6.48
CA LEU A 425 1.40 -3.05 -6.58
C LEU A 425 2.56 -2.15 -6.96
#